data_AF-A0A8T0F059-F1
#
_entry.id   AF-A0A8T0F059-F1
#
_cell.length_a   1.000
_cell.length_b   1.000
_cell.length_c   1.000
_cell.angle_alpha   90.00
_cell.angle_beta   90.00
_cell.angle_gamma   90.00
#
_symmetry.space_group_name_H-M   'P 1'
#
loop_
_entity.id
_entity.type
_entity.pdbx_description
1 polymer ?
#
loop_
_entity_poly.entity_id
_entity_poly.type
_entity_poly.pdbx_seq_one_letter_code
_entity_poly.pdbx_strand_id
1 'polypeptide(L)'
;MDDLMAGAKSNEEAIALIQKLSEILDVRGFHLRKWRSNSPHVLNNLAECLSANESNVEIHPENCSKTLGLIWNSSTDCFVFKIDFNFENEITKRSFLSQSARLFDPLGFLSPCTILIKIFYQQLWLLKLDWDSALPEHFAVKWRKFKKEFQQICHISIPRWLLTTEKEITLHGFSDASESAYACVIYAVQRTDNGVTKVTILAAKSKVAPLKPVSIPRLELNGALLLARLLSVLIKTFNDHVINIYAWTDSQVVLSWLSSPPRNWKPFVANRTSEILDLIPQNRWRYVPSKENPADIGSRGLSPKDLPDCRLWWEGPTFLTSSETDWPKQPVFKNMTLSLRKRKNCHVYLLQF
;
A
#
# COMPACT_ATOMS: atom_id res chain seq x y z
N MET A 1 -22.37 -6.40 -5.04
CA MET A 1 -21.26 -7.36 -4.99
C MET A 1 -21.78 -8.67 -5.55
N ASP A 2 -21.42 -8.97 -6.79
CA ASP A 2 -21.98 -10.10 -7.55
C ASP A 2 -21.05 -11.32 -7.56
N ASP A 3 -19.79 -11.13 -7.13
CA ASP A 3 -18.76 -12.16 -7.08
C ASP A 3 -18.53 -12.68 -5.66
N LEU A 4 -18.46 -14.01 -5.50
CA LEU A 4 -18.11 -14.65 -4.24
C LEU A 4 -16.65 -15.12 -4.27
N MET A 5 -15.82 -14.59 -3.39
CA MET A 5 -14.44 -15.06 -3.20
C MET A 5 -14.35 -15.89 -1.92
N ALA A 6 -13.90 -17.15 -2.06
CA ALA A 6 -13.66 -18.06 -0.96
C ALA A 6 -12.41 -18.91 -1.22
N GLY A 7 -11.91 -19.59 -0.20
CA GLY A 7 -10.76 -20.49 -0.31
C GLY A 7 -10.85 -21.62 0.72
N ALA A 8 -10.04 -22.65 0.52
CA ALA A 8 -9.93 -23.82 1.39
C ALA A 8 -8.47 -24.28 1.49
N LYS A 9 -8.16 -25.16 2.47
CA LYS A 9 -6.78 -25.63 2.69
C LYS A 9 -6.43 -26.85 1.83
N SER A 10 -7.43 -27.58 1.33
CA SER A 10 -7.25 -28.69 0.40
C SER A 10 -8.23 -28.65 -0.78
N ASN A 11 -7.96 -29.46 -1.81
CA ASN A 11 -8.87 -29.59 -2.95
C ASN A 11 -10.22 -30.18 -2.53
N GLU A 12 -10.22 -31.14 -1.61
CA GLU A 12 -11.41 -31.83 -1.11
C GLU A 12 -12.30 -30.86 -0.33
N GLU A 13 -11.71 -30.06 0.56
CA GLU A 13 -12.42 -28.99 1.26
C GLU A 13 -12.99 -27.95 0.31
N ALA A 14 -12.23 -27.57 -0.74
CA ALA A 14 -12.69 -26.62 -1.75
C ALA A 14 -13.91 -27.16 -2.52
N ILE A 15 -13.87 -28.42 -2.95
CA ILE A 15 -14.98 -29.07 -3.66
C ILE A 15 -16.22 -29.15 -2.76
N ALA A 16 -16.06 -29.59 -1.51
CA ALA A 16 -17.16 -29.67 -0.55
C ALA A 16 -17.77 -28.29 -0.27
N LEU A 17 -16.94 -27.24 -0.17
CA LEU A 17 -17.39 -25.86 0.01
C LEU A 17 -18.21 -25.38 -1.20
N ILE A 18 -17.75 -25.65 -2.42
CA ILE A 18 -18.44 -25.28 -3.66
C ILE A 18 -19.81 -25.96 -3.73
N GLN A 19 -19.88 -27.26 -3.46
CA GLN A 19 -21.13 -28.03 -3.46
C GLN A 19 -22.13 -27.44 -2.45
N LYS A 20 -21.68 -27.26 -1.20
CA LYS A 20 -22.52 -26.71 -0.13
C LYS A 20 -23.01 -25.28 -0.44
N LEU A 21 -22.15 -24.43 -1.00
CA LEU A 21 -22.55 -23.07 -1.39
C LEU A 21 -23.58 -23.08 -2.50
N SER A 22 -23.40 -23.96 -3.48
CA SER A 22 -24.32 -24.11 -4.61
C SER A 22 -25.69 -24.57 -4.11
N GLU A 23 -25.75 -25.60 -3.26
CA GLU A 23 -27.00 -26.07 -2.65
C GLU A 23 -27.73 -24.98 -1.86
N ILE A 24 -27.02 -24.22 -1.01
CA ILE A 24 -27.62 -23.17 -0.17
C ILE A 24 -28.23 -22.05 -1.04
N LEU A 25 -27.53 -21.65 -2.10
CA LEU A 25 -27.97 -20.55 -2.96
C LEU A 25 -29.05 -20.98 -3.94
N ASP A 26 -29.04 -22.24 -4.37
CA ASP A 26 -30.05 -22.82 -5.25
C ASP A 26 -31.45 -22.81 -4.62
N VAL A 27 -31.54 -23.01 -3.30
CA VAL A 27 -32.80 -22.88 -2.53
C VAL A 27 -33.47 -21.51 -2.71
N ARG A 28 -32.68 -20.47 -3.04
CA ARG A 28 -33.15 -19.11 -3.29
C ARG A 28 -33.13 -18.72 -4.77
N GLY A 29 -32.89 -19.67 -5.67
CA GLY A 29 -32.80 -19.45 -7.12
C GLY A 29 -31.52 -18.73 -7.57
N PHE A 30 -30.50 -18.67 -6.71
CA PHE A 30 -29.21 -18.07 -7.06
C PHE A 30 -28.25 -19.14 -7.56
N HIS A 31 -28.16 -19.28 -8.89
CA HIS A 31 -27.24 -20.23 -9.51
C HIS A 31 -25.86 -19.59 -9.71
N LEU A 32 -24.84 -20.09 -9.00
CA LEU A 32 -23.46 -19.67 -9.18
C LEU A 32 -22.92 -20.14 -10.54
N ARG A 33 -22.21 -19.25 -11.24
CA ARG A 33 -21.65 -19.49 -12.58
C ARG A 33 -20.23 -18.94 -12.66
N LYS A 34 -19.51 -19.27 -13.74
CA LYS A 34 -18.15 -18.76 -14.04
C LYS A 34 -17.13 -19.07 -12.93
N TRP A 35 -17.13 -20.30 -12.44
CA TRP A 35 -16.16 -20.76 -11.45
C TRP A 35 -14.71 -20.59 -11.92
N ARG A 36 -13.85 -20.19 -10.98
CA ARG A 36 -12.42 -19.96 -11.18
C ARG A 36 -11.67 -20.53 -9.99
N SER A 37 -10.57 -21.21 -10.24
CA SER A 37 -9.73 -21.82 -9.21
C SER A 37 -8.28 -21.89 -9.69
N ASN A 38 -7.35 -21.83 -8.74
CA ASN A 38 -5.94 -22.11 -8.98
C ASN A 38 -5.62 -23.61 -9.04
N SER A 39 -6.61 -24.47 -8.74
CA SER A 39 -6.48 -25.93 -8.81
C SER A 39 -7.25 -26.48 -10.01
N PRO A 40 -6.57 -27.03 -11.03
CA PRO A 40 -7.23 -27.73 -12.13
C PRO A 40 -8.06 -28.93 -11.66
N HIS A 41 -7.65 -29.58 -10.56
CA HIS A 41 -8.39 -30.70 -9.97
C HIS A 41 -9.78 -30.27 -9.49
N VAL A 42 -9.87 -29.11 -8.82
CA VAL A 42 -11.15 -28.54 -8.38
C VAL A 42 -12.03 -28.20 -9.57
N LEU A 43 -11.48 -27.59 -10.63
CA LEU A 43 -12.26 -27.23 -11.83
C LEU A 43 -12.79 -28.45 -12.58
N ASN A 44 -11.97 -29.49 -12.76
CA ASN A 44 -12.35 -30.70 -13.49
C ASN A 44 -13.44 -31.51 -12.76
N ASN A 45 -13.56 -31.36 -11.43
CA ASN A 45 -14.60 -32.01 -10.65
C ASN A 45 -15.96 -31.30 -10.75
N LEU A 46 -16.00 -30.07 -11.28
CA LEU A 46 -17.24 -29.33 -11.52
C LEU A 46 -17.79 -29.70 -12.91
N ALA A 47 -18.58 -30.79 -12.94
CA ALA A 47 -19.07 -31.46 -14.15
C ALA A 47 -19.93 -30.63 -15.14
N GLU A 48 -20.19 -29.32 -14.89
CA GLU A 48 -21.08 -28.49 -15.73
C GLU A 48 -20.49 -27.16 -16.21
N CYS A 49 -19.21 -26.84 -15.94
CA CYS A 49 -18.64 -25.53 -16.29
C CYS A 49 -17.83 -25.55 -17.59
N LEU A 50 -18.53 -25.59 -18.73
CA LEU A 50 -18.00 -25.24 -20.05
C LEU A 50 -17.68 -23.73 -20.12
N SER A 51 -16.57 -23.32 -19.52
CA SER A 51 -15.82 -22.08 -19.89
C SER A 51 -14.41 -22.15 -19.28
N ALA A 52 -13.71 -23.23 -19.59
CA ALA A 52 -12.35 -23.55 -19.12
C ALA A 52 -11.22 -22.74 -19.79
N ASN A 53 -11.53 -21.73 -20.60
CA ASN A 53 -10.53 -21.07 -21.45
C ASN A 53 -10.02 -19.71 -20.95
N GLU A 54 -10.50 -19.20 -19.81
CA GLU A 54 -10.03 -17.92 -19.26
C GLU A 54 -9.48 -18.11 -17.85
N SER A 55 -8.16 -18.13 -17.72
CA SER A 55 -7.42 -18.24 -16.46
C SER A 55 -7.26 -16.92 -15.70
N ASN A 56 -7.61 -15.80 -16.32
CA ASN A 56 -7.47 -14.47 -15.75
C ASN A 56 -8.81 -14.00 -15.18
N VAL A 57 -8.80 -13.59 -13.91
CA VAL A 57 -9.94 -12.95 -13.23
C VAL A 57 -9.58 -11.49 -12.99
N GLU A 58 -10.23 -10.59 -13.72
CA GLU A 58 -10.02 -9.16 -13.52
C GLU A 58 -10.70 -8.72 -12.21
N ILE A 59 -9.93 -8.15 -11.28
CA ILE A 59 -10.47 -7.65 -10.01
C ILE A 59 -10.87 -6.20 -10.25
N HIS A 60 -12.15 -5.98 -10.53
CA HIS A 60 -12.69 -4.65 -10.83
C HIS A 60 -13.43 -4.05 -9.64
N PRO A 61 -13.48 -2.71 -9.51
CA PRO A 61 -14.50 -2.06 -8.73
C PRO A 61 -15.88 -2.31 -9.37
N GLU A 62 -16.93 -2.40 -8.53
CA GLU A 62 -18.30 -2.64 -9.00
C GLU A 62 -18.68 -1.69 -10.15
N ASN A 63 -19.30 -2.23 -11.22
CA ASN A 63 -19.75 -1.52 -12.43
C ASN A 63 -18.66 -1.01 -13.41
N CYS A 64 -17.42 -1.50 -13.36
CA CYS A 64 -16.37 -1.04 -14.27
C CYS A 64 -15.76 -2.18 -15.13
N SER A 65 -16.32 -2.41 -16.33
CA SER A 65 -15.86 -3.46 -17.25
C SER A 65 -14.58 -3.13 -18.05
N LYS A 66 -13.98 -1.94 -17.84
CA LYS A 66 -12.82 -1.42 -18.60
C LYS A 66 -11.68 -0.90 -17.72
N THR A 67 -11.59 -1.36 -16.48
CA THR A 67 -10.54 -0.92 -15.54
C THR A 67 -9.19 -1.51 -15.92
N LEU A 68 -8.13 -0.72 -15.78
CA LEU A 68 -6.74 -1.18 -15.85
C LEU A 68 -6.30 -1.50 -14.44
N GLY A 69 -5.66 -2.63 -14.18
CA GLY A 69 -5.30 -2.90 -12.79
C GLY A 69 -5.05 -4.35 -12.48
N LEU A 70 -5.37 -4.68 -11.23
CA LEU A 70 -5.09 -5.96 -10.61
C LEU A 70 -5.93 -7.08 -11.25
N ILE A 71 -5.25 -8.10 -11.73
CA ILE A 71 -5.82 -9.34 -12.24
C ILE A 71 -5.27 -10.48 -11.39
N TRP A 72 -6.13 -11.41 -10.99
CA TRP A 72 -5.67 -12.70 -10.49
C TRP A 72 -5.53 -13.68 -11.66
N ASN A 73 -4.31 -14.12 -11.92
CA ASN A 73 -4.04 -15.24 -12.81
C ASN A 73 -4.16 -16.53 -11.98
N SER A 74 -5.24 -17.27 -12.20
CA SER A 74 -5.51 -18.47 -11.42
C SER A 74 -4.52 -19.59 -11.73
N SER A 75 -4.03 -19.70 -12.97
CA SER A 75 -3.08 -20.74 -13.37
C SER A 75 -1.73 -20.64 -12.66
N THR A 76 -1.22 -19.42 -12.47
CA THR A 76 0.05 -19.19 -11.75
C THR A 76 -0.13 -18.82 -10.28
N ASP A 77 -1.37 -18.62 -9.86
CA ASP A 77 -1.77 -18.11 -8.55
C ASP A 77 -1.09 -16.78 -8.15
N CYS A 78 -0.97 -15.88 -9.11
CA CYS A 78 -0.35 -14.57 -8.94
C CYS A 78 -1.33 -13.45 -9.25
N PHE A 79 -1.15 -12.33 -8.56
CA PHE A 79 -1.64 -11.05 -9.02
C PHE A 79 -0.70 -10.49 -10.09
N VAL A 80 -1.30 -10.07 -11.21
CA VAL A 80 -0.63 -9.44 -12.35
C VAL A 80 -1.39 -8.17 -12.73
N PHE A 81 -0.81 -7.35 -13.60
CA PHE A 81 -1.41 -6.09 -14.00
C PHE A 81 -1.68 -6.03 -15.51
N LYS A 82 -2.90 -5.66 -15.89
CA LYS A 82 -3.25 -5.38 -17.29
C LYS A 82 -3.37 -3.89 -17.51
N ILE A 83 -2.54 -3.40 -18.44
CA ILE A 83 -2.42 -1.99 -18.77
C ILE A 83 -2.69 -1.81 -20.25
N ASP A 84 -3.67 -0.97 -20.56
CA ASP A 84 -4.02 -0.59 -21.93
C ASP A 84 -4.46 0.87 -21.96
N PHE A 85 -3.47 1.74 -22.17
CA PHE A 85 -3.69 3.16 -22.30
C PHE A 85 -4.00 3.54 -23.75
N ASN A 86 -4.97 4.42 -23.93
CA ASN A 86 -5.24 5.01 -25.23
C ASN A 86 -4.16 6.06 -25.57
N PHE A 87 -3.56 5.93 -26.75
CA PHE A 87 -2.60 6.91 -27.28
C PHE A 87 -3.33 7.89 -28.20
N GLU A 88 -3.88 8.94 -27.59
CA GLU A 88 -4.51 10.07 -28.28
C GLU A 88 -3.44 11.08 -28.75
N ASN A 89 -3.72 11.76 -29.88
CA ASN A 89 -2.84 12.81 -30.42
C ASN A 89 -2.84 14.06 -29.53
N GLU A 90 -4.01 14.51 -29.10
CA GLU A 90 -4.19 15.64 -28.20
C GLU A 90 -4.62 15.15 -26.82
N ILE A 91 -3.93 15.60 -25.76
CA ILE A 91 -4.21 15.20 -24.39
C ILE A 91 -4.90 16.36 -23.71
N THR A 92 -6.13 16.14 -23.24
CA THR A 92 -6.89 17.12 -22.45
C THR A 92 -6.86 16.77 -20.97
N LYS A 93 -7.24 17.72 -20.12
CA LYS A 93 -7.41 17.46 -18.67
C LYS A 93 -8.43 16.34 -18.43
N ARG A 94 -9.53 16.31 -19.21
CA ARG A 94 -10.55 15.26 -19.16
C ARG A 94 -9.99 13.90 -19.58
N SER A 95 -9.25 13.81 -20.69
CA SER A 95 -8.75 12.52 -21.15
C SER A 95 -7.67 11.96 -20.23
N PHE A 96 -6.78 12.81 -19.71
CA PHE A 96 -5.84 12.44 -18.65
C PHE A 96 -6.55 11.85 -17.42
N LEU A 97 -7.60 12.51 -16.94
CA LEU A 97 -8.35 12.06 -15.77
C LEU A 97 -9.09 10.74 -16.01
N SER A 98 -9.74 10.62 -17.15
CA SER A 98 -10.43 9.39 -17.54
C SER A 98 -9.46 8.21 -17.58
N GLN A 99 -8.29 8.38 -18.20
CA GLN A 99 -7.29 7.33 -18.29
C GLN A 99 -6.62 7.00 -16.95
N SER A 100 -6.32 8.01 -16.12
CA SER A 100 -5.71 7.78 -14.80
C SER A 100 -6.69 7.14 -13.81
N ALA A 101 -7.97 7.50 -13.85
CA ALA A 101 -9.00 6.91 -13.00
C ALA A 101 -9.26 5.43 -13.31
N ARG A 102 -8.92 4.96 -14.51
CA ARG A 102 -8.97 3.55 -14.86
C ARG A 102 -7.92 2.72 -14.12
N LEU A 103 -6.88 3.31 -13.52
CA LEU A 103 -5.88 2.55 -12.76
C LEU A 103 -6.44 2.12 -11.40
N PHE A 104 -6.69 0.83 -11.27
CA PHE A 104 -7.20 0.21 -10.07
C PHE A 104 -6.12 -0.64 -9.39
N ASP A 105 -5.74 -0.19 -8.20
CA ASP A 105 -4.73 -0.80 -7.37
C ASP A 105 -5.22 -0.78 -5.91
N PRO A 106 -6.12 -1.71 -5.55
CA PRO A 106 -6.81 -1.69 -4.26
C PRO A 106 -5.86 -1.91 -3.08
N LEU A 107 -4.80 -2.69 -3.30
CA LEU A 107 -3.76 -2.99 -2.31
C LEU A 107 -2.59 -2.00 -2.36
N GLY A 108 -2.53 -1.11 -3.35
CA GLY A 108 -1.52 -0.07 -3.44
C GLY A 108 -0.14 -0.58 -3.89
N PHE A 109 -0.04 -1.74 -4.54
CA PHE A 109 1.22 -2.29 -5.03
C PHE A 109 1.96 -1.38 -6.01
N LEU A 110 1.21 -0.61 -6.80
CA LEU A 110 1.69 0.39 -7.75
C LEU A 110 1.73 1.80 -7.14
N SER A 111 1.64 1.94 -5.81
CA SER A 111 1.70 3.23 -5.11
C SER A 111 2.86 4.15 -5.56
N PRO A 112 4.08 3.65 -5.83
CA PRO A 112 5.18 4.49 -6.32
C PRO A 112 4.91 5.14 -7.68
N CYS A 113 4.14 4.49 -8.55
CA CYS A 113 3.78 5.05 -9.84
C CYS A 113 2.50 5.89 -9.75
N THR A 114 1.49 5.42 -9.03
CA THR A 114 0.21 6.12 -8.92
C THR A 114 0.33 7.43 -8.14
N ILE A 115 1.30 7.56 -7.22
CA ILE A 115 1.54 8.84 -6.53
C ILE A 115 2.02 9.92 -7.50
N LEU A 116 2.84 9.58 -8.50
CA LEU A 116 3.28 10.51 -9.52
C LEU A 116 2.10 11.05 -10.34
N ILE A 117 1.12 10.19 -10.63
CA ILE A 117 -0.13 10.59 -11.30
C ILE A 117 -0.93 11.55 -10.44
N LYS A 118 -1.07 11.26 -9.13
CA LYS A 118 -1.80 12.12 -8.19
C LYS A 118 -1.12 13.48 -8.02
N ILE A 119 0.22 13.53 -7.99
CA ILE A 119 1.01 14.77 -7.95
C ILE A 119 0.83 15.55 -9.26
N PHE A 120 0.94 14.87 -10.41
CA PHE A 120 0.71 15.47 -11.72
C PHE A 120 -0.69 16.09 -11.82
N TYR A 121 -1.69 15.38 -11.31
CA TYR A 121 -3.06 15.88 -11.23
C TYR A 121 -3.16 17.16 -10.37
N GLN A 122 -2.54 17.18 -9.19
CA GLN A 122 -2.48 18.37 -8.35
C GLN A 122 -1.85 19.57 -9.08
N GLN A 123 -0.79 19.36 -9.87
CA GLN A 123 -0.17 20.41 -10.68
C GLN A 123 -1.10 20.95 -11.77
N LEU A 124 -1.82 20.08 -12.48
CA LEU A 124 -2.79 20.49 -13.49
C LEU A 124 -3.95 21.33 -12.90
N TRP A 125 -4.35 21.05 -11.66
CA TRP A 125 -5.36 21.87 -10.98
C TRP A 125 -4.89 23.30 -10.71
N LEU A 126 -3.62 23.47 -10.36
CA LEU A 126 -3.04 24.80 -10.09
C LEU A 126 -3.02 25.68 -11.35
N LEU A 127 -2.95 25.07 -12.53
CA LEU A 127 -3.01 25.77 -13.82
C LEU A 127 -4.41 26.30 -14.17
N LYS A 128 -5.46 25.85 -13.46
CA LYS A 128 -6.86 26.24 -13.72
C LYS A 128 -7.32 26.02 -15.18
N LEU A 129 -6.84 24.94 -15.80
CA LEU A 129 -7.24 24.54 -17.14
C LEU A 129 -8.70 24.04 -17.18
N ASP A 130 -9.39 24.35 -18.29
CA ASP A 130 -10.69 23.79 -18.63
C ASP A 130 -10.59 22.31 -18.99
N TRP A 131 -11.69 21.59 -18.85
CA TRP A 131 -11.75 20.13 -19.00
C TRP A 131 -11.26 19.64 -20.37
N ASP A 132 -11.68 20.32 -21.42
CA ASP A 132 -11.43 19.93 -22.81
C ASP A 132 -10.29 20.73 -23.46
N SER A 133 -9.62 21.59 -22.69
CA SER A 133 -8.41 22.28 -23.14
C SER A 133 -7.22 21.33 -23.24
N ALA A 134 -6.39 21.53 -24.27
CA ALA A 134 -5.12 20.85 -24.44
C ALA A 134 -4.19 21.11 -23.24
N LEU A 135 -3.50 20.06 -22.79
CA LEU A 135 -2.44 20.22 -21.80
C LEU A 135 -1.27 21.01 -22.42
N PRO A 136 -0.59 21.89 -21.64
CA PRO A 136 0.66 22.48 -22.07
C PRO A 136 1.67 21.40 -22.49
N GLU A 137 2.45 21.65 -23.55
CA GLU A 137 3.23 20.60 -24.20
C GLU A 137 4.18 19.87 -23.24
N HIS A 138 4.79 20.56 -22.29
CA HIS A 138 5.66 19.94 -21.29
C HIS A 138 4.93 18.95 -20.35
N PHE A 139 3.64 19.16 -20.05
CA PHE A 139 2.80 18.19 -19.34
C PHE A 139 2.42 17.04 -20.27
N ALA A 140 2.04 17.33 -21.51
CA ALA A 140 1.67 16.32 -22.49
C ALA A 140 2.83 15.34 -22.77
N VAL A 141 4.07 15.85 -22.96
CA VAL A 141 5.29 15.03 -23.12
C VAL A 141 5.51 14.12 -21.92
N LYS A 142 5.41 14.66 -20.70
CA LYS A 142 5.55 13.87 -19.46
C LYS A 142 4.51 12.77 -19.37
N TRP A 143 3.24 13.06 -19.69
CA TRP A 143 2.18 12.05 -19.67
C TRP A 143 2.37 10.98 -20.75
N ARG A 144 2.72 11.37 -21.98
CA ARG A 144 3.04 10.41 -23.06
C ARG A 144 4.18 9.48 -22.67
N LYS A 145 5.25 10.03 -22.08
CA LYS A 145 6.38 9.24 -21.57
C LYS A 145 5.93 8.28 -20.48
N PHE A 146 5.19 8.77 -19.49
CA PHE A 146 4.68 7.96 -18.39
C PHE A 146 3.82 6.79 -18.89
N LYS A 147 2.90 7.03 -19.84
CA LYS A 147 2.08 5.97 -20.45
C LYS A 147 2.91 4.88 -21.14
N LYS A 148 3.96 5.26 -21.87
CA LYS A 148 4.88 4.32 -22.52
C LYS A 148 5.64 3.49 -21.47
N GLU A 149 6.18 4.14 -20.45
CA GLU A 149 6.91 3.46 -19.37
C GLU A 149 5.98 2.52 -18.57
N PHE A 150 4.70 2.89 -18.39
CA PHE A 150 3.73 2.09 -17.65
C PHE A 150 3.42 0.73 -18.28
N GLN A 151 3.72 0.55 -19.57
CA GLN A 151 3.60 -0.77 -20.20
C GLN A 151 4.52 -1.80 -19.54
N GLN A 152 5.63 -1.38 -18.91
CA GLN A 152 6.55 -2.28 -18.20
C GLN A 152 5.95 -2.89 -16.93
N ILE A 153 4.84 -2.35 -16.41
CA ILE A 153 4.17 -2.86 -15.22
C ILE A 153 3.60 -4.27 -15.42
N CYS A 154 3.39 -4.71 -16.68
CA CYS A 154 2.94 -6.07 -16.98
C CYS A 154 3.96 -7.15 -16.57
N HIS A 155 5.22 -6.78 -16.31
CA HIS A 155 6.26 -7.70 -15.83
C HIS A 155 6.18 -7.97 -14.32
N ILE A 156 5.37 -7.21 -13.59
CA ILE A 156 5.18 -7.41 -12.15
C ILE A 156 4.21 -8.57 -11.93
N SER A 157 4.66 -9.54 -11.12
CA SER A 157 3.87 -10.69 -10.69
C SER A 157 4.05 -10.87 -9.19
N ILE A 158 2.95 -10.90 -8.45
CA ILE A 158 2.94 -10.97 -6.99
C ILE A 158 2.21 -12.24 -6.59
N PRO A 159 2.86 -13.22 -5.92
CA PRO A 159 2.18 -14.42 -5.46
C PRO A 159 0.99 -14.07 -4.57
N ARG A 160 -0.21 -14.56 -4.91
CA ARG A 160 -1.42 -14.32 -4.10
C ARG A 160 -1.33 -15.06 -2.77
N TRP A 161 -0.88 -16.31 -2.81
CA TRP A 161 -0.78 -17.14 -1.62
C TRP A 161 0.49 -16.81 -0.83
N LEU A 162 0.29 -16.48 0.44
CA LEU A 162 1.35 -16.26 1.41
C LEU A 162 1.98 -17.57 1.92
N LEU A 163 1.79 -18.73 1.29
CA LEU A 163 2.42 -20.00 1.67
C LEU A 163 2.24 -20.42 3.15
N THR A 164 1.11 -20.09 3.77
CA THR A 164 0.82 -20.48 5.16
C THR A 164 -0.41 -21.37 5.22
N THR A 165 -0.22 -22.60 5.69
CA THR A 165 -1.31 -23.48 6.16
C THR A 165 -1.43 -23.44 7.69
N GLU A 166 -0.32 -23.19 8.40
CA GLU A 166 -0.21 -23.31 9.87
C GLU A 166 0.75 -22.31 10.55
N LYS A 167 1.31 -21.31 9.83
CA LYS A 167 2.38 -20.45 10.37
C LYS A 167 1.98 -19.01 10.62
N GLU A 168 2.40 -18.60 11.80
CA GLU A 168 2.42 -17.26 12.36
C GLU A 168 3.22 -16.28 11.48
N ILE A 169 2.58 -15.22 11.00
CA ILE A 169 3.20 -14.15 10.22
C ILE A 169 3.60 -12.98 11.13
N THR A 170 4.73 -12.35 10.83
CA THR A 170 5.08 -11.06 11.42
C THR A 170 4.84 -9.95 10.40
N LEU A 171 4.13 -8.89 10.79
CA LEU A 171 3.89 -7.74 9.93
C LEU A 171 4.94 -6.66 10.15
N HIS A 172 5.58 -6.22 9.07
CA HIS A 172 6.52 -5.10 9.07
C HIS A 172 5.98 -3.98 8.21
N GLY A 173 5.61 -2.87 8.84
CA GLY A 173 5.08 -1.68 8.21
C GLY A 173 6.09 -0.54 8.20
N PHE A 174 6.27 0.13 7.07
CA PHE A 174 7.20 1.24 6.90
C PHE A 174 6.43 2.50 6.53
N SER A 175 6.87 3.65 7.02
CA SER A 175 6.29 4.96 6.71
C SER A 175 7.36 5.98 6.39
N ASP A 176 7.02 6.89 5.47
CA ASP A 176 7.88 7.99 5.07
C ASP A 176 7.06 9.18 4.54
N ALA A 177 7.68 10.36 4.49
CA ALA A 177 7.13 11.53 3.85
C ALA A 177 8.18 12.39 3.13
N SER A 178 7.79 12.88 1.97
CA SER A 178 8.45 13.94 1.21
C SER A 178 7.64 15.23 1.24
N GLU A 179 8.17 16.30 0.65
CA GLU A 179 7.43 17.56 0.45
C GLU A 179 6.17 17.38 -0.42
N SER A 180 6.17 16.36 -1.30
CA SER A 180 5.11 16.16 -2.30
C SER A 180 4.08 15.12 -1.88
N ALA A 181 4.44 14.14 -1.05
CA ALA A 181 3.55 13.07 -0.61
C ALA A 181 4.06 12.35 0.63
N TYR A 182 3.19 11.60 1.28
CA TYR A 182 3.55 10.67 2.35
C TYR A 182 2.95 9.30 2.04
N ALA A 183 3.64 8.25 2.47
CA ALA A 183 3.29 6.88 2.11
C ALA A 183 3.62 5.88 3.22
N CYS A 184 3.04 4.70 3.09
CA CYS A 184 3.40 3.53 3.85
C CYS A 184 3.32 2.25 3.02
N VAL A 185 4.07 1.23 3.43
CA VAL A 185 4.06 -0.11 2.83
C VAL A 185 4.19 -1.16 3.93
N ILE A 186 3.49 -2.30 3.80
CA ILE A 186 3.47 -3.36 4.78
C ILE A 186 3.82 -4.69 4.12
N TYR A 187 4.70 -5.44 4.77
CA TYR A 187 5.15 -6.76 4.37
C TYR A 187 4.72 -7.80 5.42
N ALA A 188 4.35 -8.99 4.94
CA ALA A 188 4.37 -10.21 5.74
C ALA A 188 5.77 -10.80 5.69
N VAL A 189 6.29 -11.17 6.86
CA VAL A 189 7.53 -11.93 7.03
C VAL A 189 7.18 -13.28 7.64
N GLN A 190 7.61 -14.34 6.96
CA GLN A 190 7.29 -15.72 7.31
C GLN A 190 8.55 -16.54 7.39
N ARG A 191 8.70 -17.30 8.48
CA ARG A 191 9.79 -18.27 8.62
C ARG A 191 9.25 -19.65 8.29
N THR A 192 9.84 -20.29 7.29
CA THR A 192 9.54 -21.69 6.97
C THR A 192 10.26 -22.62 7.95
N ASP A 193 9.85 -23.90 8.02
CA ASP A 193 10.46 -24.87 8.96
C ASP A 193 11.91 -25.17 8.58
N ASN A 194 12.23 -24.96 7.30
CA ASN A 194 13.57 -25.09 6.74
C ASN A 194 14.44 -23.85 7.02
N GLY A 195 13.98 -22.91 7.85
CA GLY A 195 14.70 -21.68 8.20
C GLY A 195 14.71 -20.59 7.12
N VAL A 196 14.12 -20.83 5.95
CA VAL A 196 14.01 -19.82 4.88
C VAL A 196 12.97 -18.78 5.28
N THR A 197 13.38 -17.52 5.31
CA THR A 197 12.46 -16.39 5.56
C THR A 197 11.94 -15.85 4.22
N LYS A 198 10.62 -15.84 4.04
CA LYS A 198 9.96 -15.22 2.89
C LYS A 198 9.38 -13.87 3.31
N VAL A 199 9.64 -12.85 2.50
CA VAL A 199 9.03 -11.52 2.63
C VAL A 199 8.05 -11.33 1.48
N THR A 200 6.86 -10.82 1.76
CA THR A 200 5.85 -10.56 0.73
C THR A 200 5.12 -9.26 1.03
N ILE A 201 5.10 -8.35 0.06
CA ILE A 201 4.30 -7.12 0.16
C ILE A 201 2.82 -7.47 0.26
N LEU A 202 2.12 -6.88 1.24
CA LEU A 202 0.69 -7.10 1.44
C LEU A 202 -0.14 -5.93 0.94
N ALA A 203 0.25 -4.72 1.35
CA ALA A 203 -0.45 -3.52 0.99
C ALA A 203 0.44 -2.29 1.15
N ALA A 204 0.15 -1.25 0.38
CA ALA A 204 0.75 0.06 0.49
C ALA A 204 -0.31 1.14 0.31
N LYS A 205 0.02 2.35 0.74
CA LYS A 205 -0.87 3.50 0.57
C LYS A 205 -0.05 4.77 0.48
N SER A 206 -0.40 5.62 -0.49
CA SER A 206 0.22 6.92 -0.70
C SER A 206 -0.82 8.04 -0.78
N LYS A 207 -0.48 9.21 -0.24
CA LYS A 207 -1.30 10.43 -0.26
C LYS A 207 -0.45 11.64 -0.62
N VAL A 208 -0.97 12.48 -1.52
CA VAL A 208 -0.33 13.75 -1.89
C VAL A 208 -0.33 14.69 -0.68
N ALA A 209 0.77 15.40 -0.49
CA ALA A 209 0.88 16.43 0.53
C ALA A 209 -0.14 17.56 0.24
N PRO A 210 -0.73 18.18 1.28
CA PRO A 210 -1.62 19.31 1.09
C PRO A 210 -0.89 20.48 0.38
N LEU A 211 -1.61 21.21 -0.47
CA LEU A 211 -1.10 22.45 -1.08
C LEU A 211 -0.79 23.53 -0.05
N LYS A 212 -1.48 23.50 1.11
CA LYS A 212 -1.16 24.38 2.22
C LYS A 212 0.17 23.93 2.85
N PRO A 213 1.13 24.84 3.09
CA PRO A 213 2.40 24.47 3.67
C PRO A 213 2.25 23.70 4.99
N VAL A 214 2.86 22.52 5.03
CA VAL A 214 2.97 21.68 6.23
C VAL A 214 4.44 21.34 6.38
N SER A 215 4.98 21.48 7.60
CA SER A 215 6.37 21.12 7.90
C SER A 215 6.61 19.62 7.68
N ILE A 216 7.79 19.24 7.19
CA ILE A 216 8.19 17.84 6.99
C ILE A 216 7.88 16.94 8.19
N PRO A 217 8.21 17.29 9.46
CA PRO A 217 7.87 16.43 10.61
C PRO A 217 6.38 16.12 10.76
N ARG A 218 5.50 17.05 10.37
CA ARG A 218 4.04 16.83 10.41
C ARG A 218 3.57 15.93 9.26
N LEU A 219 4.25 15.96 8.12
CA LEU A 219 3.99 15.02 7.02
C LEU A 219 4.48 13.62 7.38
N GLU A 220 5.67 13.49 7.98
CA GLU A 220 6.19 12.22 8.51
C GLU A 220 5.22 11.63 9.54
N LEU A 221 4.68 12.45 10.46
CA LEU A 221 3.66 12.01 11.42
C LEU A 221 2.35 11.56 10.73
N ASN A 222 1.97 12.19 9.61
CA ASN A 222 0.82 11.72 8.82
C ASN A 222 1.13 10.39 8.12
N GLY A 223 2.37 10.17 7.68
CA GLY A 223 2.85 8.88 7.16
C GLY A 223 2.74 7.78 8.21
N ALA A 224 3.21 8.04 9.43
CA ALA A 224 3.09 7.12 10.56
C ALA A 224 1.62 6.83 10.91
N LEU A 225 0.75 7.83 10.92
CA LEU A 225 -0.68 7.62 11.14
C LEU A 225 -1.33 6.80 10.00
N LEU A 226 -0.94 7.05 8.76
CA LEU A 226 -1.42 6.27 7.61
C LEU A 226 -1.04 4.80 7.76
N LEU A 227 0.20 4.55 8.19
CA LEU A 227 0.71 3.21 8.46
C LEU A 227 -0.05 2.52 9.60
N ALA A 228 -0.23 3.19 10.74
CA ALA A 228 -0.93 2.64 11.91
C ALA A 228 -2.36 2.19 11.55
N ARG A 229 -3.08 3.03 10.79
CA ARG A 229 -4.42 2.69 10.29
C ARG A 229 -4.39 1.48 9.36
N LEU A 230 -3.45 1.41 8.41
CA LEU A 230 -3.37 0.28 7.48
C LEU A 230 -2.98 -1.02 8.19
N LEU A 231 -2.03 -0.99 9.12
CA LEU A 231 -1.68 -2.12 9.98
C LEU A 231 -2.90 -2.60 10.76
N SER A 232 -3.67 -1.69 11.37
CA SER A 232 -4.87 -2.07 12.15
C SER A 232 -5.92 -2.82 11.31
N VAL A 233 -6.03 -2.50 10.02
CA VAL A 233 -6.90 -3.23 9.09
C VAL A 233 -6.33 -4.62 8.82
N LEU A 234 -5.05 -4.73 8.48
CA LEU A 234 -4.43 -6.02 8.18
C LEU A 234 -4.40 -6.96 9.39
N ILE A 235 -4.15 -6.44 10.60
CA ILE A 235 -4.20 -7.23 11.84
C ILE A 235 -5.59 -7.86 11.99
N LYS A 236 -6.66 -7.10 11.76
CA LYS A 236 -8.04 -7.63 11.80
C LYS A 236 -8.31 -8.64 10.69
N THR A 237 -7.77 -8.42 9.49
CA THR A 237 -7.97 -9.31 8.34
C THR A 237 -7.28 -10.65 8.51
N PHE A 238 -6.05 -10.67 9.03
CA PHE A 238 -5.27 -11.89 9.22
C PHE A 238 -5.54 -12.56 10.59
N ASN A 239 -6.13 -11.81 11.52
CA ASN A 239 -6.57 -12.24 12.85
C ASN A 239 -5.55 -13.14 13.55
N ASP A 240 -5.86 -14.43 13.68
CA ASP A 240 -5.11 -15.43 14.45
C ASP A 240 -3.76 -15.83 13.82
N HIS A 241 -3.46 -15.36 12.61
CA HIS A 241 -2.18 -15.64 11.96
C HIS A 241 -1.10 -14.63 12.31
N VAL A 242 -1.44 -13.43 12.83
CA VAL A 242 -0.45 -12.40 13.13
C VAL A 242 0.07 -12.55 14.54
N ILE A 243 1.34 -12.93 14.68
CA ILE A 243 1.98 -13.00 16.01
C ILE A 243 2.57 -11.70 16.47
N ASN A 244 3.07 -10.92 15.52
CA ASN A 244 3.94 -9.83 15.85
C ASN A 244 3.85 -8.73 14.79
N ILE A 245 4.05 -7.50 15.24
CA ILE A 245 3.91 -6.29 14.42
C ILE A 245 5.06 -5.34 14.73
N TYR A 246 5.62 -4.75 13.68
CA TYR A 246 6.66 -3.72 13.78
C TYR A 246 6.33 -2.58 12.82
N ALA A 247 6.35 -1.36 13.34
CA ALA A 247 6.17 -0.14 12.57
C ALA A 247 7.50 0.63 12.51
N TRP A 248 7.92 1.00 11.30
CA TRP A 248 9.22 1.57 11.00
C TRP A 248 9.08 2.97 10.42
N THR A 249 9.94 3.88 10.88
CA THR A 249 10.10 5.22 10.31
C THR A 249 11.55 5.66 10.50
N ASP A 250 12.07 6.42 9.54
CA ASP A 250 13.37 7.07 9.63
C ASP A 250 13.28 8.45 10.33
N SER A 251 12.08 8.92 10.65
CA SER A 251 11.89 10.17 11.39
C SER A 251 12.10 9.96 12.90
N GLN A 252 13.27 10.37 13.37
CA GLN A 252 13.56 10.44 14.80
C GLN A 252 12.65 11.44 15.54
N VAL A 253 12.13 12.45 14.84
CA VAL A 253 11.18 13.42 15.41
C VAL A 253 9.84 12.73 15.71
N VAL A 254 9.32 11.93 14.77
CA VAL A 254 8.10 11.15 14.98
C VAL A 254 8.30 10.14 16.12
N LEU A 255 9.42 9.41 16.13
CA LEU A 255 9.73 8.47 17.21
C LEU A 255 9.81 9.16 18.57
N SER A 256 10.40 10.37 18.65
CA SER A 256 10.43 11.17 19.87
C SER A 256 9.04 11.61 20.33
N TRP A 257 8.15 11.96 19.39
CA TRP A 257 6.76 12.29 19.72
C TRP A 257 5.96 11.08 20.22
N LEU A 258 6.16 9.91 19.62
CA LEU A 258 5.51 8.67 20.02
C LEU A 258 6.03 8.11 21.35
N SER A 259 7.24 8.49 21.76
CA SER A 259 7.83 8.06 23.03
C SER A 259 7.44 8.92 24.24
N SER A 260 6.66 9.99 24.03
CA SER A 260 6.12 10.83 25.11
C SER A 260 4.59 10.83 25.13
N PRO A 261 3.96 11.04 26.30
CA PRO A 261 2.50 11.14 26.39
C PRO A 261 1.91 12.20 25.45
N PRO A 262 0.84 11.91 24.68
CA PRO A 262 0.26 12.84 23.71
C PRO A 262 -0.10 14.22 24.27
N ARG A 263 -0.53 14.27 25.54
CA ARG A 263 -0.88 15.51 26.27
C ARG A 263 0.26 16.54 26.36
N ASN A 264 1.51 16.12 26.14
CA ASN A 264 2.68 17.00 26.15
C ASN A 264 2.79 17.84 24.87
N TRP A 265 2.04 17.47 23.82
CA TRP A 265 2.19 18.06 22.49
C TRP A 265 1.08 19.06 22.16
N LYS A 266 1.35 19.92 21.17
CA LYS A 266 0.32 20.80 20.59
C LYS A 266 -0.78 19.95 19.94
N PRO A 267 -2.03 20.46 19.84
CA PRO A 267 -3.20 19.66 19.42
C PRO A 267 -3.01 18.83 18.14
N PHE A 268 -2.35 19.38 17.11
CA PHE A 268 -2.10 18.63 15.87
C PHE A 268 -1.32 17.33 16.09
N VAL A 269 -0.25 17.40 16.89
CA VAL A 269 0.65 16.27 17.18
C VAL A 269 0.00 15.38 18.25
N ALA A 270 -0.60 15.97 19.28
CA ALA A 270 -1.29 15.24 20.35
C ALA A 270 -2.39 14.32 19.78
N ASN A 271 -3.28 14.83 18.95
CA ASN A 271 -4.40 14.05 18.42
C ASN A 271 -3.92 12.87 17.56
N ARG A 272 -2.88 13.07 16.75
CA ARG A 272 -2.33 12.02 15.87
C ARG A 272 -1.53 10.99 16.63
N THR A 273 -0.72 11.43 17.59
CA THR A 273 0.05 10.51 18.45
C THR A 273 -0.87 9.67 19.32
N SER A 274 -1.97 10.25 19.84
CA SER A 274 -3.00 9.47 20.55
C SER A 274 -3.55 8.37 19.66
N GLU A 275 -4.04 8.73 18.46
CA GLU A 275 -4.62 7.73 17.54
C GLU A 275 -3.60 6.67 17.10
N ILE A 276 -2.36 7.06 16.82
CA ILE A 276 -1.29 6.11 16.48
C ILE A 276 -1.09 5.10 17.60
N LEU A 277 -0.99 5.58 18.85
CA LEU A 277 -0.71 4.73 20.01
C LEU A 277 -1.91 3.88 20.44
N ASP A 278 -3.14 4.32 20.14
CA ASP A 278 -4.36 3.54 20.32
C ASP A 278 -4.42 2.35 19.32
N LEU A 279 -3.85 2.53 18.12
CA LEU A 279 -3.82 1.50 17.07
C LEU A 279 -2.61 0.57 17.18
N ILE A 280 -1.42 1.12 17.45
CA ILE A 280 -0.14 0.42 17.44
C ILE A 280 0.67 0.83 18.69
N PRO A 281 0.94 -0.09 19.63
CA PRO A 281 1.64 0.23 20.87
C PRO A 281 3.03 0.83 20.64
N GLN A 282 3.44 1.73 21.53
CA GLN A 282 4.71 2.46 21.45
C GLN A 282 5.93 1.55 21.23
N ASN A 283 5.99 0.40 21.94
CA ASN A 283 7.11 -0.54 21.87
C ASN A 283 7.22 -1.28 20.52
N ARG A 284 6.26 -1.12 19.61
CA ARG A 284 6.28 -1.67 18.25
C ARG A 284 6.91 -0.72 17.24
N TRP A 285 7.13 0.55 17.60
CA TRP A 285 7.73 1.56 16.74
C TRP A 285 9.25 1.51 16.80
N ARG A 286 9.89 1.46 15.63
CA ARG A 286 11.34 1.34 15.49
C ARG A 286 11.88 2.29 14.43
N TYR A 287 13.15 2.66 14.61
CA TYR A 287 13.92 3.39 13.62
C TYR A 287 14.38 2.47 12.48
N VAL A 288 14.32 2.97 11.25
CA VAL A 288 14.97 2.40 10.06
C VAL A 288 15.84 3.48 9.39
N PRO A 289 17.03 3.17 8.83
CA PRO A 289 17.80 4.12 8.05
C PRO A 289 17.06 4.50 6.76
N SER A 290 17.11 5.76 6.32
CA SER A 290 16.39 6.24 5.14
C SER A 290 16.70 5.43 3.86
N LYS A 291 17.95 4.97 3.70
CA LYS A 291 18.36 4.14 2.54
C LYS A 291 17.73 2.75 2.52
N GLU A 292 17.27 2.28 3.66
CA GLU A 292 16.61 0.98 3.85
C GLU A 292 15.09 1.14 4.04
N ASN A 293 14.55 2.36 3.92
CA ASN A 293 13.13 2.63 4.10
C ASN A 293 12.38 2.52 2.76
N PRO A 294 11.65 1.42 2.49
CA PRO A 294 10.92 1.27 1.23
C PRO A 294 9.77 2.27 1.07
N ALA A 295 9.29 2.88 2.16
CA ALA A 295 8.24 3.89 2.07
C ALA A 295 8.70 5.18 1.38
N ASP A 296 10.01 5.46 1.32
CA ASP A 296 10.59 6.59 0.58
C ASP A 296 10.27 6.51 -0.92
N ILE A 297 10.29 5.28 -1.47
CA ILE A 297 9.90 5.00 -2.86
C ILE A 297 8.43 5.36 -3.08
N GLY A 298 7.56 5.07 -2.11
CA GLY A 298 6.13 5.40 -2.16
C GLY A 298 5.82 6.89 -1.95
N SER A 299 6.67 7.62 -1.20
CA SER A 299 6.48 9.04 -0.86
C SER A 299 7.07 9.98 -1.92
N ARG A 300 8.14 9.57 -2.60
CA ARG A 300 8.76 10.33 -3.71
C ARG A 300 8.20 9.93 -5.07
N GLY A 301 7.80 8.67 -5.19
CA GLY A 301 7.37 8.05 -6.42
C GLY A 301 8.54 7.49 -7.23
N LEU A 302 8.22 6.50 -8.08
CA LEU A 302 9.16 5.81 -8.94
C LEU A 302 8.57 5.68 -10.34
N SER A 303 9.42 5.83 -11.36
CA SER A 303 8.97 5.74 -12.74
C SER A 303 8.53 4.31 -13.05
N PRO A 304 7.47 4.12 -13.86
CA PRO A 304 6.90 2.78 -14.07
C PRO A 304 7.85 1.77 -14.73
N LYS A 305 8.86 2.23 -15.47
CA LYS A 305 9.87 1.34 -16.06
C LYS A 305 10.83 0.77 -15.01
N ASP A 306 11.05 1.50 -13.91
CA ASP A 306 12.04 1.16 -12.89
C ASP A 306 11.41 0.37 -11.74
N LEU A 307 10.07 0.43 -11.60
CA LEU A 307 9.34 -0.26 -10.55
C LEU A 307 9.50 -1.79 -10.58
N PRO A 308 9.46 -2.49 -11.75
CA PRO A 308 9.62 -3.94 -11.79
C PRO A 308 10.93 -4.43 -11.15
N ASP A 309 12.02 -3.69 -11.32
CA ASP A 309 13.35 -4.05 -10.81
C ASP A 309 13.63 -3.53 -9.38
N CYS A 310 12.66 -2.84 -8.77
CA CYS A 310 12.84 -2.20 -7.47
C CYS A 310 12.73 -3.20 -6.31
N ARG A 311 13.81 -3.93 -6.04
CA ARG A 311 13.85 -4.96 -4.98
C ARG A 311 13.46 -4.42 -3.59
N LEU A 312 13.94 -3.24 -3.22
CA LEU A 312 13.59 -2.65 -1.92
C LEU A 312 12.07 -2.48 -1.76
N TRP A 313 11.35 -2.13 -2.83
CA TRP A 313 9.89 -2.01 -2.79
C TRP A 313 9.19 -3.37 -2.70
N TRP A 314 9.61 -4.36 -3.48
CA TRP A 314 8.91 -5.65 -3.57
C TRP A 314 9.28 -6.64 -2.46
N GLU A 315 10.55 -6.65 -2.06
CA GLU A 315 11.13 -7.62 -1.12
C GLU A 315 11.39 -7.00 0.27
N GLY A 316 11.27 -5.68 0.40
CA GLY A 316 11.62 -4.96 1.62
C GLY A 316 13.13 -4.91 1.89
N PRO A 317 13.56 -4.33 3.01
CA PRO A 317 14.97 -4.30 3.38
C PRO A 317 15.47 -5.68 3.82
N THR A 318 16.73 -5.97 3.53
CA THR A 318 17.33 -7.29 3.74
C THR A 318 17.37 -7.72 5.21
N PHE A 319 17.39 -6.79 6.17
CA PHE A 319 17.36 -7.13 7.59
C PHE A 319 16.06 -7.84 8.01
N LEU A 320 14.98 -7.75 7.23
CA LEU A 320 13.73 -8.48 7.51
C LEU A 320 13.91 -10.00 7.47
N THR A 321 14.89 -10.50 6.73
CA THR A 321 15.23 -11.93 6.69
C THR A 321 16.28 -12.32 7.74
N SER A 322 16.86 -11.34 8.43
CA SER A 322 17.88 -11.53 9.45
C SER A 322 17.27 -11.67 10.85
N SER A 323 18.12 -11.96 11.84
CA SER A 323 17.70 -12.01 13.25
C SER A 323 17.38 -10.61 13.77
N GLU A 324 16.55 -10.50 14.82
CA GLU A 324 16.19 -9.19 15.39
C GLU A 324 17.40 -8.45 15.98
N THR A 325 18.49 -9.16 16.31
CA THR A 325 19.73 -8.55 16.80
C THR A 325 20.52 -7.83 15.71
N ASP A 326 20.27 -8.17 14.44
CA ASP A 326 20.91 -7.56 13.28
C ASP A 326 20.09 -6.39 12.70
N TRP A 327 18.93 -6.12 13.28
CA TRP A 327 18.08 -5.01 12.86
C TRP A 327 18.71 -3.64 13.16
N PRO A 328 18.23 -2.57 12.51
CA PRO A 328 18.74 -1.23 12.75
C PRO A 328 18.75 -0.83 14.23
N LYS A 329 19.86 -0.23 14.64
CA LYS A 329 20.05 0.27 16.01
C LYS A 329 19.07 1.41 16.29
N GLN A 330 18.47 1.36 17.48
CA GLN A 330 17.48 2.34 17.89
C GLN A 330 18.18 3.61 18.42
N PRO A 331 17.72 4.81 18.02
CA PRO A 331 18.28 6.07 18.53
C PRO A 331 18.02 6.20 20.03
N VAL A 332 19.01 6.72 20.76
CA VAL A 332 18.87 6.99 22.20
C VAL A 332 18.23 8.36 22.38
N PHE A 333 16.93 8.37 22.70
CA PHE A 333 16.26 9.59 23.12
C PHE A 333 16.64 9.87 24.57
N LYS A 334 17.43 10.92 24.81
CA LYS A 334 17.58 11.44 26.18
C LYS A 334 16.18 11.84 26.63
N ASN A 335 15.67 11.22 27.69
CA ASN A 335 14.45 11.68 28.35
C ASN A 335 14.62 13.18 28.62
N MET A 336 13.96 14.03 27.83
CA MET A 336 13.69 15.38 28.25
C MET A 336 12.68 15.22 29.37
N THR A 337 13.18 14.98 30.58
CA THR A 337 12.50 15.41 31.79
C THR A 337 12.34 16.91 31.60
N LEU A 338 11.20 17.29 31.02
CA LEU A 338 10.65 18.62 31.12
C LEU A 338 10.41 18.83 32.61
N SER A 339 11.47 19.16 33.33
CA SER A 339 11.32 19.99 34.52
C SER A 339 10.45 21.14 34.05
N LEU A 340 9.26 21.24 34.66
CA LEU A 340 8.34 22.35 34.47
C LEU A 340 9.05 23.63 34.93
N ARG A 341 10.02 24.12 34.15
CA ARG A 341 10.55 25.46 34.31
C ARG A 341 9.44 26.39 33.83
N LYS A 342 8.70 26.89 34.82
CA LYS A 342 7.75 28.01 34.71
C LYS A 342 8.26 29.00 33.66
N ARG A 343 7.38 29.37 32.73
CA ARG A 343 7.56 30.43 31.74
C ARG A 343 8.26 31.62 32.38
N LYS A 344 9.49 31.93 31.96
CA LYS A 344 10.01 33.29 32.07
C LYS A 344 9.70 33.98 30.74
N ASN A 345 8.85 35.00 30.81
CA ASN A 345 8.63 35.92 29.71
C ASN A 345 9.97 36.59 29.40
N CYS A 346 10.57 36.31 28.24
CA CYS A 346 11.64 37.16 27.72
C CYS A 346 11.00 38.33 26.98
N HIS A 347 11.18 39.54 27.51
CA HIS A 347 10.97 40.77 26.76
C HIS A 347 12.18 40.96 25.83
N VAL A 348 11.92 41.02 24.52
CA VAL A 348 12.92 41.36 23.51
C VAL A 348 12.91 42.88 23.38
N TYR A 349 14.03 43.52 23.74
CA TYR A 349 14.28 44.91 23.39
C TYR A 349 15.00 44.94 22.03
N LEU A 350 14.39 45.62 21.05
CA LEU A 350 15.03 45.95 19.78
C LEU A 350 15.93 47.17 19.99
N LEU A 351 17.24 47.01 19.83
CA LEU A 351 18.16 48.13 19.65
C LEU A 351 18.32 48.36 18.15
N GLN A 352 17.84 49.51 17.68
CA GLN A 352 18.19 50.07 16.37
C GLN A 352 19.61 50.65 16.46
N PHE A 353 20.42 50.36 15.45
CA PHE A 353 21.54 51.21 15.06
C PHE A 353 21.22 51.80 13.68
#